data_AF-A0A7V8BMP0-F1
#
_entry.id   AF-A0A7V8BMP0-F1
#
_cell.length_a   1.000
_cell.length_b   1.000
_cell.length_c   1.000
_cell.angle_alpha   90.00
_cell.angle_beta   90.00
_cell.angle_gamma   90.00
#
_symmetry.space_group_name_H-M   'P 1'
#
loop_
_entity.id
_entity.type
_entity.pdbx_description
1 polymer ?
#
loop_
_entity_poly.entity_id
_entity_poly.type
_entity_poly.pdbx_seq_one_letter_code
_entity_poly.pdbx_strand_id
1 'polypeptide(L)'
;MNIRRRTALVYGAAACLKAPALAAAEGGWPSRPVRIVAGGAASVTDIRTRWLAERLSAALGQPVVVENNAAAGGNVGAAEVARAAPDGYTLLAWHQGIAAIRRGWRERHEGQPGFDALARQPEQAAQFHRAMNELTRRVAADVLDAVDLSAARGVVDVGGGSGELLAALLVAQPSARGVLFDQQHGVAHGPERMRRGGVEARCEFVAGSFFDAVPAGGDVYLLKSVLHNWDDARCIALLGRCREAMASDARLLVIERVMAAEPSPSPADRDAARSDLNMLANLSGRERTLDEYRALLHATGLRLATVAPTHGPMSVIEARAQVD
;
A
#
# COMPACT_ATOMS: atom_id res chain seq x y z
N MET A 1 -25.99 -27.27 6.37
CA MET A 1 -24.81 -26.94 7.20
C MET A 1 -23.91 -26.02 6.39
N ASN A 2 -23.97 -24.72 6.66
CA ASN A 2 -23.45 -23.63 5.82
C ASN A 2 -21.92 -23.60 5.78
N ILE A 3 -21.34 -23.80 4.60
CA ILE A 3 -19.92 -23.58 4.32
C ILE A 3 -19.70 -22.06 4.22
N ARG A 4 -19.17 -21.46 5.29
CA ARG A 4 -18.75 -20.06 5.32
C ARG A 4 -17.63 -19.84 4.30
N ARG A 5 -17.89 -18.94 3.35
CA ARG A 5 -16.95 -18.34 2.41
C ARG A 5 -15.71 -17.83 3.16
N ARG A 6 -14.56 -18.48 3.01
CA ARG A 6 -13.26 -17.97 3.46
C ARG A 6 -12.71 -17.07 2.36
N THR A 7 -12.92 -15.76 2.53
CA THR A 7 -12.31 -14.71 1.73
C THR A 7 -10.79 -14.74 1.96
N ALA A 8 -10.04 -15.33 1.05
CA ALA A 8 -8.60 -15.18 1.01
C ALA A 8 -8.30 -13.77 0.47
N LEU A 9 -8.08 -12.81 1.38
CA LEU A 9 -7.50 -11.52 1.00
C LEU A 9 -6.07 -11.78 0.52
N VAL A 10 -5.88 -11.70 -0.80
CA VAL A 10 -4.55 -11.62 -1.41
C VAL A 10 -3.99 -10.25 -1.05
N TYR A 11 -3.16 -10.20 -0.01
CA TYR A 11 -2.47 -8.96 0.38
C TYR A 11 -1.28 -8.74 -0.56
N GLY A 12 -1.44 -7.74 -1.43
CA GLY A 12 -0.41 -7.27 -2.34
C GLY A 12 0.72 -6.59 -1.58
N ALA A 13 1.79 -7.35 -1.34
CA ALA A 13 3.11 -6.81 -1.59
C ALA A 13 3.28 -6.81 -3.12
N ALA A 14 2.91 -5.71 -3.77
CA ALA A 14 3.37 -5.44 -5.12
C ALA A 14 4.87 -5.03 -5.04
N ALA A 15 5.71 -5.90 -4.47
CA ALA A 15 7.01 -6.13 -5.06
C ALA A 15 6.70 -6.92 -6.34
N CYS A 16 6.23 -6.18 -7.36
CA CYS A 16 6.03 -6.75 -8.66
C CYS A 16 7.39 -7.29 -9.07
N LEU A 17 7.49 -8.63 -9.08
CA LEU A 17 8.23 -9.30 -10.13
C LEU A 17 8.03 -8.48 -11.39
N LYS A 18 9.07 -8.34 -12.22
CA LYS A 18 8.83 -8.16 -13.64
C LYS A 18 7.95 -9.34 -14.07
N ALA A 19 6.65 -9.23 -13.89
CA ALA A 19 5.71 -9.81 -14.80
C ALA A 19 5.90 -8.90 -16.01
N PRO A 20 6.65 -9.33 -17.05
CA PRO A 20 6.25 -8.83 -18.35
C PRO A 20 4.73 -9.01 -18.40
N ALA A 21 4.02 -8.04 -18.97
CA ALA A 21 2.68 -8.30 -19.41
C ALA A 21 2.67 -9.75 -19.92
N LEU A 22 1.78 -10.59 -19.37
CA LEU A 22 1.31 -11.73 -20.12
C LEU A 22 0.58 -11.11 -21.33
N ALA A 23 1.33 -10.45 -22.22
CA ALA A 23 1.20 -10.67 -23.63
C ALA A 23 1.04 -12.17 -23.68
N ALA A 24 -0.19 -12.59 -23.97
CA ALA A 24 -0.47 -13.94 -24.38
C ALA A 24 0.59 -14.21 -25.45
N ALA A 25 1.69 -14.85 -25.05
CA ALA A 25 2.70 -15.28 -25.97
C ALA A 25 1.90 -16.13 -26.96
N GLU A 26 2.04 -15.84 -28.23
CA GLU A 26 1.33 -16.49 -29.35
C GLU A 26 1.58 -18.02 -29.42
N GLY A 27 2.08 -18.66 -28.36
CA GLY A 27 2.42 -20.08 -28.23
C GLY A 27 2.16 -20.71 -26.87
N GLY A 28 1.10 -20.32 -26.14
CA GLY A 28 0.54 -21.13 -25.03
C GLY A 28 1.51 -21.41 -23.87
N TRP A 29 1.85 -20.38 -23.11
CA TRP A 29 2.63 -20.52 -21.88
C TRP A 29 1.84 -21.24 -20.77
N PRO A 30 2.45 -22.14 -19.98
CA PRO A 30 3.82 -22.65 -20.11
C PRO A 30 3.92 -23.83 -21.10
N SER A 31 4.96 -23.81 -21.93
CA SER A 31 5.28 -24.91 -22.87
C SER A 31 6.32 -25.92 -22.34
N ARG A 32 6.90 -25.66 -21.16
CA ARG A 32 7.91 -26.50 -20.49
C ARG A 32 7.78 -26.35 -18.96
N PRO A 33 8.45 -27.20 -18.16
CA PRO A 33 8.39 -27.08 -16.71
C PRO A 33 8.80 -25.69 -16.20
N VAL A 34 8.06 -25.20 -15.21
CA VAL A 34 8.35 -23.96 -14.48
C VAL A 34 9.12 -24.31 -13.22
N ARG A 35 10.13 -23.52 -12.87
CA ARG A 35 10.95 -23.70 -11.68
C ARG A 35 10.64 -22.62 -10.65
N ILE A 36 10.48 -23.01 -9.39
CA ILE A 36 10.43 -22.09 -8.25
C ILE A 36 11.64 -22.34 -7.35
N VAL A 37 12.49 -21.34 -7.19
CA VAL A 37 13.60 -21.36 -6.23
C VAL A 37 13.06 -20.95 -4.86
N ALA A 38 13.15 -21.83 -3.87
CA ALA A 38 12.70 -21.57 -2.49
C ALA A 38 13.91 -21.46 -1.53
N GLY A 39 13.86 -20.49 -0.63
CA GLY A 39 14.89 -20.32 0.41
C GLY A 39 14.70 -21.27 1.60
N GLY A 40 15.74 -22.04 1.93
CA GLY A 40 15.86 -22.85 3.15
C GLY A 40 15.14 -24.19 3.09
N ALA A 41 15.87 -25.31 3.19
CA ALA A 41 15.32 -26.67 3.13
C ALA A 41 14.38 -26.95 4.29
N ALA A 42 13.21 -27.57 4.02
CA ALA A 42 12.18 -27.86 5.01
C ALA A 42 11.67 -26.64 5.80
N SER A 43 11.94 -25.43 5.31
CA SER A 43 11.42 -24.20 5.91
C SER A 43 9.92 -24.05 5.64
N VAL A 44 9.25 -23.16 6.38
CA VAL A 44 7.85 -22.80 6.11
C VAL A 44 7.66 -22.33 4.66
N THR A 45 8.68 -21.70 4.07
CA THR A 45 8.68 -21.30 2.67
C THR A 45 8.76 -22.50 1.74
N ASP A 46 9.70 -23.43 1.95
CA ASP A 46 9.81 -24.65 1.14
C ASP A 46 8.52 -25.48 1.17
N ILE A 47 7.95 -25.69 2.36
CA ILE A 47 6.70 -26.45 2.52
C ILE A 47 5.53 -25.77 1.80
N ARG A 48 5.35 -24.45 1.97
CA ARG A 48 4.27 -23.71 1.29
C ARG A 48 4.47 -23.64 -0.21
N THR A 49 5.71 -23.51 -0.67
CA THR A 49 6.03 -23.45 -2.09
C THR A 49 5.79 -24.77 -2.78
N ARG A 50 6.10 -25.91 -2.14
CA ARG A 50 5.76 -27.25 -2.67
C ARG A 50 4.25 -27.43 -2.80
N TRP A 51 3.49 -27.07 -1.78
CA TRP A 51 2.03 -27.10 -1.84
C TRP A 51 1.45 -26.21 -2.96
N LEU A 52 2.03 -25.02 -3.17
CA LEU A 52 1.64 -24.13 -4.26
C LEU A 52 2.02 -24.71 -5.62
N ALA A 53 3.22 -25.27 -5.75
CA ALA A 53 3.72 -25.87 -6.98
C ALA A 53 2.86 -27.05 -7.44
N GLU A 54 2.38 -27.90 -6.53
CA GLU A 54 1.43 -28.96 -6.87
C GLU A 54 0.15 -28.42 -7.50
N ARG A 55 -0.43 -27.35 -6.91
CA ARG A 55 -1.64 -26.72 -7.43
C ARG A 55 -1.43 -26.01 -8.76
N LEU A 56 -0.31 -25.31 -8.90
CA LEU A 56 0.06 -24.66 -10.16
C LEU A 56 0.31 -25.70 -11.25
N SER A 57 0.96 -26.82 -10.93
CA SER A 57 1.19 -27.90 -11.90
C SER A 57 -0.12 -28.43 -12.47
N ALA A 58 -1.11 -28.68 -11.59
CA ALA A 58 -2.43 -29.13 -11.99
C ALA A 58 -3.19 -28.09 -12.84
N ALA A 59 -3.07 -26.80 -12.52
CA ALA A 59 -3.74 -25.73 -13.24
C ALA A 59 -3.10 -25.40 -14.60
N LEU A 60 -1.77 -25.51 -14.69
CA LEU A 60 -1.00 -25.11 -15.88
C LEU A 60 -0.77 -26.28 -16.85
N GLY A 61 -1.04 -27.52 -16.44
CA GLY A 61 -0.79 -28.71 -17.27
C GLY A 61 0.70 -28.98 -17.52
N GLN A 62 1.60 -28.31 -16.81
CA GLN A 62 3.05 -28.48 -16.87
C GLN A 62 3.63 -28.67 -15.47
N PRO A 63 4.72 -29.43 -15.30
CA PRO A 63 5.37 -29.58 -14.00
C PRO A 63 5.87 -28.24 -13.46
N VAL A 64 5.60 -27.96 -12.18
CA VAL A 64 6.20 -26.86 -11.43
C VAL A 64 7.15 -27.45 -10.37
N VAL A 65 8.46 -27.26 -10.57
CA VAL A 65 9.51 -27.87 -9.76
C VAL A 65 10.00 -26.89 -8.71
N VAL A 66 10.06 -27.34 -7.44
CA VAL A 66 10.62 -26.54 -6.34
C VAL A 66 12.06 -26.94 -6.08
N GLU A 67 12.97 -26.04 -6.44
CA GLU A 67 14.40 -26.17 -6.12
C GLU A 67 14.70 -25.41 -4.85
N ASN A 68 15.37 -26.06 -3.90
CA ASN A 68 15.75 -25.41 -2.67
C ASN A 68 17.16 -24.84 -2.77
N ASN A 69 17.30 -23.56 -2.47
CA ASN A 69 18.60 -22.93 -2.28
C ASN A 69 18.68 -22.34 -0.87
N ALA A 70 19.17 -23.15 0.07
CA ALA A 70 19.26 -22.80 1.48
C ALA A 70 20.40 -21.81 1.82
N ALA A 71 21.26 -21.48 0.86
CA ALA A 71 22.44 -20.66 1.10
C ALA A 71 22.09 -19.19 1.40
N ALA A 72 22.78 -18.61 2.39
CA ALA A 72 22.65 -17.21 2.81
C ALA A 72 21.20 -16.74 3.05
N GLY A 73 20.34 -17.60 3.61
CA GLY A 73 18.93 -17.27 3.90
C GLY A 73 18.07 -17.09 2.64
N GLY A 74 18.47 -17.67 1.50
CA GLY A 74 17.76 -17.54 0.23
C GLY A 74 18.28 -16.42 -0.68
N ASN A 75 19.28 -15.63 -0.24
CA ASN A 75 19.88 -14.57 -1.07
C ASN A 75 20.60 -15.11 -2.32
N VAL A 76 21.23 -16.28 -2.24
CA VAL A 76 21.87 -16.92 -3.39
C VAL A 76 20.80 -17.32 -4.42
N GLY A 77 19.70 -17.91 -3.94
CA GLY A 77 18.55 -18.21 -4.79
C GLY A 77 17.94 -16.95 -5.40
N ALA A 78 17.81 -15.87 -4.65
CA ALA A 78 17.31 -14.59 -5.18
C ALA A 78 18.23 -14.00 -6.26
N ALA A 79 19.55 -14.01 -6.05
CA ALA A 79 20.52 -13.55 -7.03
C ALA A 79 20.56 -14.42 -8.29
N GLU A 80 20.35 -15.74 -8.15
CA GLU A 80 20.20 -16.66 -9.27
C GLU A 80 18.95 -16.34 -10.10
N VAL A 81 17.78 -16.19 -9.46
CA VAL A 81 16.54 -15.82 -10.16
C VAL A 81 16.65 -14.45 -10.82
N ALA A 82 17.30 -13.48 -10.16
CA ALA A 82 17.51 -12.15 -10.72
C ALA A 82 18.37 -12.15 -12.01
N ARG A 83 19.24 -13.15 -12.20
CA ARG A 83 20.05 -13.34 -13.42
C ARG A 83 19.37 -14.21 -14.47
N ALA A 84 18.28 -14.90 -14.13
CA ALA A 84 17.56 -15.74 -15.07
C ALA A 84 16.90 -14.92 -16.18
N ALA A 85 16.62 -15.57 -17.31
CA ALA A 85 15.84 -14.94 -18.37
C ALA A 85 14.47 -14.50 -17.83
N PRO A 86 13.98 -13.28 -18.14
CA PRO A 86 12.68 -12.78 -17.67
C PRO A 86 11.52 -13.40 -18.49
N ASP A 87 11.53 -14.72 -18.67
CA ASP A 87 10.63 -15.50 -19.53
C ASP A 87 9.49 -16.20 -18.75
N GLY A 88 9.41 -15.97 -17.43
CA GLY A 88 8.39 -16.52 -16.55
C GLY A 88 8.62 -17.96 -16.09
N TYR A 89 9.71 -18.63 -16.51
CA TYR A 89 9.96 -20.03 -16.13
C TYR A 89 10.84 -20.20 -14.90
N THR A 90 11.44 -19.12 -14.39
CA THR A 90 12.17 -19.14 -13.11
C THR A 90 11.53 -18.14 -12.16
N LEU A 91 10.89 -18.66 -11.12
CA LEU A 91 10.19 -17.89 -10.09
C LEU A 91 10.95 -17.99 -8.76
N LEU A 92 10.81 -16.97 -7.91
CA LEU A 92 11.39 -16.95 -6.57
C LEU A 92 10.27 -17.06 -5.52
N ALA A 93 10.44 -17.96 -4.57
CA ALA A 93 9.68 -18.00 -3.33
C ALA A 93 10.56 -17.60 -2.14
N TRP A 94 10.29 -16.43 -1.56
CA TRP A 94 11.10 -15.87 -0.49
C TRP A 94 10.25 -15.52 0.74
N HIS A 95 10.77 -15.87 1.92
CA HIS A 95 10.21 -15.42 3.20
C HIS A 95 10.52 -13.96 3.49
N GLN A 96 9.48 -13.13 3.63
CA GLN A 96 9.59 -11.69 3.95
C GLN A 96 10.39 -11.41 5.23
N GLY A 97 10.32 -12.31 6.24
CA GLY A 97 11.08 -12.14 7.48
C GLY A 97 12.60 -12.11 7.29
N ILE A 98 13.14 -12.79 6.27
CA ILE A 98 14.59 -12.77 6.01
C ILE A 98 15.02 -11.44 5.35
N ALA A 99 14.16 -10.87 4.50
CA ALA A 99 14.38 -9.54 3.93
C ALA A 99 14.32 -8.45 5.02
N ALA A 100 13.40 -8.56 5.98
CA ALA A 100 13.25 -7.61 7.09
C ALA A 100 14.45 -7.60 8.06
N ILE A 101 15.11 -8.75 8.30
CA ILE A 101 16.24 -8.85 9.25
C ILE A 101 17.46 -8.02 8.82
N ARG A 102 17.66 -7.77 7.52
CA ARG A 102 18.72 -6.87 7.03
C ARG A 102 18.15 -5.50 6.65
N ARG A 103 17.94 -4.65 7.65
CA ARG A 103 17.56 -3.25 7.44
C ARG A 103 18.48 -2.58 6.40
N GLY A 104 17.87 -1.86 5.45
CA GLY A 104 18.58 -1.17 4.37
C GLY A 104 19.31 -2.09 3.37
N TRP A 105 19.02 -3.40 3.31
CA TRP A 105 19.60 -4.26 2.27
C TRP A 105 19.18 -3.80 0.87
N ARG A 106 17.90 -3.45 0.72
CA ARG A 106 17.30 -2.97 -0.52
C ARG A 106 17.91 -1.65 -0.97
N GLU A 107 18.02 -0.67 -0.06
CA GLU A 107 18.76 0.59 -0.26
C GLU A 107 20.17 0.37 -0.81
N ARG A 108 20.88 -0.63 -0.27
CA ARG A 108 22.27 -0.92 -0.61
C ARG A 108 22.47 -1.71 -1.91
N HIS A 109 21.47 -2.46 -2.37
CA HIS A 109 21.64 -3.42 -3.48
C HIS A 109 20.69 -3.21 -4.66
N GLU A 110 19.50 -2.64 -4.44
CA GLU A 110 18.47 -2.43 -5.48
C GLU A 110 18.31 -0.94 -5.88
N GLY A 111 19.02 -0.02 -5.22
CA GLY A 111 18.93 1.43 -5.47
C GLY A 111 17.94 2.13 -4.54
N GLN A 112 17.59 3.39 -4.83
CA GLN A 112 16.69 4.20 -3.99
C GLN A 112 15.36 3.46 -3.74
N PRO A 113 15.00 3.13 -2.48
CA PRO A 113 13.71 2.55 -2.16
C PRO A 113 12.59 3.55 -2.38
N GLY A 114 11.39 3.04 -2.63
CA GLY A 114 10.16 3.83 -2.60
C GLY A 114 9.62 4.24 -3.97
N PHE A 115 8.62 5.12 -3.92
CA PHE A 115 7.76 5.46 -5.06
C PHE A 115 8.50 6.16 -6.21
N ASP A 116 9.68 6.75 -5.96
CA ASP A 116 10.50 7.39 -7.00
C ASP A 116 10.99 6.40 -8.07
N ALA A 117 11.12 5.12 -7.72
CA ALA A 117 11.44 4.07 -8.69
C ALA A 117 10.26 3.75 -9.64
N LEU A 118 9.01 3.96 -9.19
CA LEU A 118 7.82 3.75 -10.02
C LEU A 118 7.69 4.81 -11.11
N ALA A 119 8.16 6.03 -10.87
CA ALA A 119 8.22 7.09 -11.89
C ALA A 119 9.05 6.67 -13.12
N ARG A 120 10.02 5.77 -12.95
CA ARG A 120 10.86 5.25 -14.04
C ARG A 120 10.27 4.01 -14.72
N GLN A 121 9.15 3.46 -14.23
CA GLN A 121 8.58 2.18 -14.68
C GLN A 121 7.04 2.25 -14.79
N PRO A 122 6.51 2.85 -15.88
CA PRO A 122 5.07 3.18 -16.00
C PRO A 122 4.13 1.97 -15.89
N GLU A 123 4.50 0.82 -16.44
CA GLU A 123 3.68 -0.40 -16.37
C GLU A 123 3.57 -0.93 -14.93
N GLN A 124 4.66 -0.87 -14.16
CA GLN A 124 4.66 -1.27 -12.76
C GLN A 124 3.86 -0.29 -11.90
N ALA A 125 3.98 1.02 -12.17
CA ALA A 125 3.14 2.04 -11.52
C ALA A 125 1.65 1.78 -11.77
N ALA A 126 1.26 1.49 -13.02
CA ALA A 126 -0.14 1.18 -13.37
C ALA A 126 -0.64 -0.10 -12.67
N GLN A 127 0.19 -1.14 -12.57
CA GLN A 127 -0.17 -2.37 -11.85
C GLN A 127 -0.31 -2.14 -10.34
N PHE A 128 0.62 -1.40 -9.74
CA PHE A 128 0.57 -1.00 -8.35
C PHE A 128 -0.71 -0.23 -8.03
N HIS A 129 -1.04 0.80 -8.83
CA HIS A 129 -2.26 1.58 -8.66
C HIS A 129 -3.53 0.72 -8.77
N ARG A 130 -3.60 -0.21 -9.73
CA ARG A 130 -4.75 -1.13 -9.84
C ARG A 130 -4.95 -1.97 -8.58
N ALA A 131 -3.89 -2.52 -8.02
CA ALA A 131 -3.97 -3.31 -6.79
C ALA A 131 -4.42 -2.45 -5.59
N MET A 132 -3.89 -1.24 -5.47
CA MET A 132 -4.27 -0.30 -4.41
C MET A 132 -5.72 0.19 -4.54
N ASN A 133 -6.24 0.35 -5.76
CA ASN A 133 -7.60 0.81 -6.01
C ASN A 133 -8.66 -0.21 -5.55
N GLU A 134 -8.43 -1.51 -5.77
CA GLU A 134 -9.36 -2.56 -5.32
C GLU A 134 -9.50 -2.57 -3.79
N LEU A 135 -8.38 -2.43 -3.07
CA LEU A 135 -8.39 -2.31 -1.61
C LEU A 135 -9.07 -1.01 -1.16
N THR A 136 -8.77 0.10 -1.85
CA THR A 136 -9.27 1.43 -1.50
C THR A 136 -10.77 1.56 -1.67
N ARG A 137 -11.40 0.87 -2.64
CA ARG A 137 -12.86 0.89 -2.81
C ARG A 137 -13.64 0.45 -1.56
N ARG A 138 -13.13 -0.54 -0.83
CA ARG A 138 -13.74 -0.98 0.44
C ARG A 138 -13.51 0.04 1.55
N VAL A 139 -12.29 0.55 1.64
CA VAL A 139 -11.90 1.58 2.61
C VAL A 139 -12.73 2.86 2.43
N ALA A 140 -13.03 3.26 1.19
CA ALA A 140 -13.79 4.47 0.92
C ALA A 140 -15.22 4.41 1.48
N ALA A 141 -15.91 3.27 1.34
CA ALA A 141 -17.23 3.05 1.94
C ALA A 141 -17.13 3.09 3.47
N ASP A 142 -16.14 2.40 4.03
CA ASP A 142 -15.91 2.38 5.47
C ASP A 142 -15.62 3.77 6.07
N VAL A 143 -14.88 4.62 5.37
CA VAL A 143 -14.58 6.00 5.80
C VAL A 143 -15.85 6.85 5.82
N LEU A 144 -16.70 6.72 4.80
CA LEU A 144 -17.98 7.41 4.71
C LEU A 144 -18.96 6.99 5.82
N ASP A 145 -18.89 5.73 6.26
CA ASP A 145 -19.69 5.21 7.38
C ASP A 145 -19.12 5.63 8.74
N ALA A 146 -17.79 5.70 8.87
CA ALA A 146 -17.10 5.93 10.14
C ALA A 146 -17.06 7.40 10.55
N VAL A 147 -17.10 8.33 9.60
CA VAL A 147 -16.89 9.77 9.86
C VAL A 147 -17.91 10.63 9.10
N ASP A 148 -18.57 11.54 9.82
CA ASP A 148 -19.44 12.54 9.20
C ASP A 148 -18.62 13.54 8.37
N LEU A 149 -18.88 13.54 7.07
CA LEU A 149 -18.29 14.41 6.06
C LEU A 149 -19.35 15.26 5.33
N SER A 150 -20.58 15.30 5.83
CA SER A 150 -21.69 16.05 5.22
C SER A 150 -21.42 17.56 5.11
N ALA A 151 -20.62 18.10 6.03
CA ALA A 151 -20.23 19.51 6.04
C ALA A 151 -18.99 19.82 5.18
N ALA A 152 -18.34 18.81 4.58
CA ALA A 152 -17.10 19.02 3.83
C ALA A 152 -17.33 19.84 2.55
N ARG A 153 -16.51 20.86 2.34
CA ARG A 153 -16.55 21.77 1.18
C ARG A 153 -15.33 21.64 0.30
N GLY A 154 -14.15 21.41 0.88
CA GLY A 154 -12.87 21.32 0.20
C GLY A 154 -12.05 20.15 0.73
N VAL A 155 -11.99 19.05 -0.04
CA VAL A 155 -11.29 17.83 0.35
C VAL A 155 -9.95 17.74 -0.37
N VAL A 156 -8.84 17.67 0.35
CA VAL A 156 -7.48 17.50 -0.21
C VAL A 156 -7.02 16.08 0.09
N ASP A 157 -6.83 15.26 -0.95
CA ASP A 157 -6.32 13.89 -0.83
C ASP A 157 -4.81 13.88 -1.08
N VAL A 158 -4.03 13.85 0.02
CA VAL A 158 -2.57 13.95 0.00
C VAL A 158 -1.98 12.55 -0.15
N GLY A 159 -1.21 12.33 -1.22
CA GLY A 159 -0.77 10.98 -1.59
C GLY A 159 -1.93 10.11 -2.08
N GLY A 160 -2.93 10.73 -2.73
CA GLY A 160 -4.18 10.07 -3.12
C GLY A 160 -4.06 9.08 -4.29
N GLY A 161 -2.89 8.95 -4.90
CA GLY A 161 -2.65 8.12 -6.08
C GLY A 161 -3.60 8.46 -7.22
N SER A 162 -4.32 7.47 -7.74
CA SER A 162 -5.32 7.68 -8.79
C SER A 162 -6.67 8.23 -8.30
N GLY A 163 -6.79 8.59 -7.01
CA GLY A 163 -7.94 9.32 -6.47
C GLY A 163 -9.19 8.48 -6.22
N GLU A 164 -9.04 7.18 -5.94
CA GLU A 164 -10.17 6.29 -5.70
C GLU A 164 -11.00 6.70 -4.46
N LEU A 165 -10.32 7.09 -3.38
CA LEU A 165 -10.96 7.57 -2.15
C LEU A 165 -11.65 8.92 -2.37
N LEU A 166 -10.92 9.90 -2.89
CA LEU A 166 -11.47 11.23 -3.18
C LEU A 166 -12.68 11.16 -4.12
N ALA A 167 -12.62 10.35 -5.18
CA ALA A 167 -13.74 10.22 -6.10
C ALA A 167 -15.01 9.67 -5.42
N ALA A 168 -14.87 8.67 -4.55
CA ALA A 168 -16.00 8.13 -3.78
C ALA A 168 -16.58 9.18 -2.81
N LEU A 169 -15.72 9.94 -2.13
CA LEU A 169 -16.13 11.04 -1.24
C LEU A 169 -16.88 12.13 -2.00
N LEU A 170 -16.37 12.56 -3.16
CA LEU A 170 -17.03 13.58 -3.98
C LEU A 170 -18.38 13.09 -4.51
N VAL A 171 -18.52 11.81 -4.86
CA VAL A 171 -19.82 11.23 -5.26
C VAL A 171 -20.81 11.28 -4.09
N ALA A 172 -20.37 10.93 -2.88
CA ALA A 172 -21.21 10.94 -1.68
C ALA A 172 -21.54 12.36 -1.18
N GLN A 173 -20.68 13.34 -1.46
CA GLN A 173 -20.82 14.73 -1.04
C GLN A 173 -20.93 15.67 -2.25
N PRO A 174 -22.16 15.93 -2.77
CA PRO A 174 -22.36 16.70 -4.00
C PRO A 174 -21.87 18.16 -3.93
N SER A 175 -21.85 18.75 -2.74
CA SER A 175 -21.41 20.12 -2.48
C SER A 175 -19.89 20.28 -2.38
N ALA A 176 -19.17 19.18 -2.17
CA ALA A 176 -17.73 19.20 -1.99
C ALA A 176 -16.96 19.39 -3.31
N ARG A 177 -15.83 20.08 -3.25
CA ARG A 177 -14.78 20.09 -4.28
C ARG A 177 -13.56 19.36 -3.75
N GLY A 178 -12.75 18.83 -4.65
CA GLY A 178 -11.59 18.01 -4.31
C GLY A 178 -10.30 18.52 -4.94
N VAL A 179 -9.18 18.26 -4.26
CA VAL A 179 -7.83 18.37 -4.82
C VAL A 179 -7.17 17.01 -4.68
N LEU A 180 -6.86 16.35 -5.80
CA LEU A 180 -6.05 15.14 -5.82
C LEU A 180 -4.58 15.54 -5.89
N PHE A 181 -3.81 15.27 -4.83
CA PHE A 181 -2.42 15.67 -4.74
C PHE A 181 -1.49 14.45 -4.60
N ASP A 182 -0.61 14.24 -5.57
CA ASP A 182 0.38 13.16 -5.58
C ASP A 182 1.54 13.52 -6.52
N GLN A 183 2.53 12.63 -6.67
CA GLN A 183 3.51 12.72 -7.75
C GLN A 183 2.82 12.63 -9.13
N GLN A 184 3.53 13.06 -10.18
CA GLN A 184 3.02 13.06 -11.56
C GLN A 184 2.40 11.71 -11.99
N HIS A 185 3.03 10.60 -11.63
CA HIS A 185 2.54 9.26 -11.99
C HIS A 185 1.30 8.84 -11.20
N GLY A 186 1.13 9.35 -9.98
CA GLY A 186 -0.05 9.12 -9.13
C GLY A 186 -1.28 9.81 -9.72
N VAL A 187 -1.17 11.12 -9.96
CA VAL A 187 -2.30 11.93 -10.46
C VAL A 187 -2.64 11.66 -11.93
N ALA A 188 -1.75 11.04 -12.70
CA ALA A 188 -1.94 10.80 -14.14
C ALA A 188 -3.26 10.08 -14.49
N HIS A 189 -3.72 9.17 -13.62
CA HIS A 189 -4.96 8.41 -13.84
C HIS A 189 -6.18 9.03 -13.13
N GLY A 190 -5.97 10.13 -12.39
CA GLY A 190 -7.02 10.86 -11.68
C GLY A 190 -8.17 11.32 -12.57
N PRO A 191 -7.92 11.99 -13.71
CA PRO A 191 -8.99 12.49 -14.59
C PRO A 191 -9.94 11.39 -15.06
N GLU A 192 -9.41 10.25 -15.52
CA GLU A 192 -10.24 9.12 -15.93
C GLU A 192 -11.07 8.57 -14.77
N ARG A 193 -10.47 8.43 -13.58
CA ARG A 193 -11.18 7.94 -12.40
C ARG A 193 -12.32 8.88 -11.99
N MET A 194 -12.08 10.19 -11.98
CA MET A 194 -13.08 11.19 -11.61
C MET A 194 -14.21 11.27 -12.63
N ARG A 195 -13.89 11.11 -13.94
CA ARG A 195 -14.89 11.09 -15.02
C ARG A 195 -15.83 9.90 -14.90
N ARG A 196 -15.32 8.71 -14.56
CA ARG A 196 -16.15 7.52 -14.29
C ARG A 196 -17.13 7.72 -13.13
N GLY A 197 -16.78 8.57 -12.15
CA GLY A 197 -17.66 8.96 -11.04
C GLY A 197 -18.58 10.15 -11.34
N GLY A 198 -18.42 10.82 -12.49
CA GLY A 198 -19.17 12.04 -12.80
C GLY A 198 -18.75 13.27 -11.98
N VAL A 199 -17.52 13.30 -11.44
CA VAL A 199 -17.06 14.33 -10.49
C VAL A 199 -15.82 15.11 -10.96
N GLU A 200 -15.36 14.88 -12.20
CA GLU A 200 -14.16 15.51 -12.78
C GLU A 200 -14.18 17.04 -12.68
N ALA A 201 -15.31 17.68 -13.01
CA ALA A 201 -15.43 19.14 -12.95
C ALA A 201 -15.33 19.75 -11.52
N ARG A 202 -15.36 18.91 -10.48
CA ARG A 202 -15.22 19.30 -9.08
C ARG A 202 -13.86 18.93 -8.49
N CYS A 203 -12.98 18.33 -9.28
CA CYS A 203 -11.66 17.89 -8.83
C CYS A 203 -10.54 18.65 -9.56
N GLU A 204 -9.63 19.21 -8.79
CA GLU A 204 -8.33 19.68 -9.28
C GLU A 204 -7.29 18.56 -9.15
N PHE A 205 -6.32 18.53 -10.07
CA PHE A 205 -5.22 17.56 -10.07
C PHE A 205 -3.91 18.32 -9.93
N VAL A 206 -3.21 18.09 -8.82
CA VAL A 206 -1.97 18.80 -8.51
C VAL A 206 -0.85 17.78 -8.40
N ALA A 207 0.15 17.89 -9.27
CA ALA A 207 1.36 17.07 -9.20
C ALA A 207 2.39 17.75 -8.29
N GLY A 208 2.95 17.03 -7.33
CA GLY A 208 4.02 17.54 -6.48
C GLY A 208 4.46 16.56 -5.39
N SER A 209 5.33 17.05 -4.52
CA SER A 209 5.83 16.31 -3.35
C SER A 209 5.24 16.92 -2.08
N PHE A 210 4.56 16.10 -1.28
CA PHE A 210 4.05 16.51 0.03
C PHE A 210 5.15 16.77 1.07
N PHE A 211 6.41 16.47 0.77
CA PHE A 211 7.54 16.90 1.59
C PHE A 211 7.94 18.37 1.33
N ASP A 212 7.58 18.90 0.15
CA ASP A 212 7.89 20.26 -0.25
C ASP A 212 6.75 21.20 0.15
N ALA A 213 5.52 20.89 -0.28
CA ALA A 213 4.31 21.66 0.05
C ALA A 213 3.05 20.79 -0.08
N VAL A 214 1.98 21.20 0.61
CA VAL A 214 0.65 20.59 0.49
C VAL A 214 -0.35 21.67 0.05
N PRO A 215 -1.28 21.40 -0.89
CA PRO A 215 -2.28 22.38 -1.31
C PRO A 215 -3.12 22.93 -0.15
N ALA A 216 -3.21 24.26 -0.06
CA ALA A 216 -4.02 24.95 0.93
C ALA A 216 -5.50 25.06 0.50
N GLY A 217 -6.37 25.48 1.43
CA GLY A 217 -7.77 25.81 1.14
C GLY A 217 -8.76 24.66 1.30
N GLY A 218 -8.31 23.49 1.79
CA GLY A 218 -9.20 22.41 2.22
C GLY A 218 -9.72 22.60 3.64
N ASP A 219 -10.92 22.10 3.91
CA ASP A 219 -11.47 21.91 5.26
C ASP A 219 -11.31 20.45 5.75
N VAL A 220 -11.04 19.51 4.83
CA VAL A 220 -10.71 18.12 5.12
C VAL A 220 -9.47 17.70 4.34
N TYR A 221 -8.46 17.19 5.03
CA TYR A 221 -7.25 16.61 4.47
C TYR A 221 -7.23 15.10 4.71
N LEU A 222 -6.86 14.31 3.71
CA LEU A 222 -6.82 12.86 3.80
C LEU A 222 -5.38 12.36 3.66
N LEU A 223 -5.02 11.38 4.48
CA LEU A 223 -3.77 10.61 4.36
C LEU A 223 -4.11 9.13 4.50
N LYS A 224 -4.28 8.43 3.37
CA LYS A 224 -4.65 7.00 3.37
C LYS A 224 -3.48 6.12 2.96
N SER A 225 -2.96 5.31 3.88
CA SER A 225 -1.80 4.43 3.59
C SER A 225 -0.60 5.23 3.09
N VAL A 226 -0.29 6.32 3.79
CA VAL A 226 0.78 7.25 3.47
C VAL A 226 1.83 7.25 4.57
N LEU A 227 1.45 7.45 5.83
CA LEU A 227 2.40 7.59 6.95
C LEU A 227 3.13 6.29 7.25
N HIS A 228 2.46 5.15 7.07
CA HIS A 228 3.09 3.84 7.30
C HIS A 228 4.26 3.53 6.33
N ASN A 229 4.38 4.27 5.23
CA ASN A 229 5.47 4.11 4.25
C ASN A 229 6.79 4.73 4.71
N TRP A 230 6.76 5.57 5.74
CA TRP A 230 7.87 6.45 6.11
C TRP A 230 8.31 6.26 7.56
N ASP A 231 9.56 6.63 7.85
CA ASP A 231 10.05 6.76 9.22
C ASP A 231 9.44 7.97 9.92
N ASP A 232 9.67 8.08 11.23
CA ASP A 232 9.05 9.09 12.08
C ASP A 232 9.50 10.52 11.71
N ALA A 233 10.76 10.71 11.30
CA ALA A 233 11.27 12.02 10.89
C ALA A 233 10.57 12.53 9.62
N ARG A 234 10.37 11.64 8.63
CA ARG A 234 9.63 11.96 7.40
C ARG A 234 8.14 12.12 7.67
N CYS A 235 7.54 11.33 8.56
CA CYS A 235 6.16 11.54 8.99
C CYS A 235 5.96 12.92 9.63
N ILE A 236 6.87 13.36 10.51
CA ILE A 236 6.84 14.69 11.12
C ILE A 236 6.96 15.78 10.05
N ALA A 237 7.89 15.64 9.08
CA ALA A 237 8.03 16.59 7.99
C ALA A 237 6.73 16.73 7.16
N LEU A 238 6.14 15.60 6.76
CA LEU A 238 4.88 15.56 6.01
C LEU A 238 3.72 16.18 6.81
N LEU A 239 3.53 15.73 8.06
CA LEU A 239 2.47 16.24 8.93
C LEU A 239 2.63 17.74 9.21
N GLY A 240 3.87 18.23 9.28
CA GLY A 240 4.17 19.66 9.34
C GLY A 240 3.66 20.42 8.12
N ARG A 241 3.89 19.91 6.90
CA ARG A 241 3.36 20.50 5.66
C ARG A 241 1.83 20.47 5.60
N CYS A 242 1.20 19.39 6.07
CA CYS A 242 -0.25 19.36 6.24
C CYS A 242 -0.71 20.44 7.23
N ARG A 243 -0.06 20.56 8.39
CA ARG A 243 -0.41 21.58 9.40
C ARG A 243 -0.29 22.99 8.83
N GLU A 244 0.77 23.31 8.09
CA GLU A 244 0.97 24.62 7.46
C GLU A 244 -0.14 24.96 6.44
N ALA A 245 -0.62 23.97 5.68
CA ALA A 245 -1.69 24.16 4.69
C ALA A 245 -3.10 24.28 5.30
N MET A 246 -3.30 23.69 6.49
CA MET A 246 -4.58 23.62 7.18
C MET A 246 -4.97 24.94 7.89
N ALA A 247 -6.22 25.36 7.68
CA ALA A 247 -6.88 26.31 8.56
C ALA A 247 -7.06 25.71 9.98
N SER A 248 -7.30 26.56 10.98
CA SER A 248 -7.41 26.13 12.39
C SER A 248 -8.58 25.18 12.68
N ASP A 249 -9.66 25.27 11.90
CA ASP A 249 -10.87 24.46 12.01
C ASP A 249 -10.86 23.23 11.08
N ALA A 250 -9.88 23.13 10.18
CA ALA A 250 -9.73 22.01 9.27
C ALA A 250 -9.45 20.69 10.00
N ARG A 251 -9.83 19.59 9.33
CA ARG A 251 -9.68 18.22 9.82
C ARG A 251 -8.63 17.49 9.01
N LEU A 252 -7.74 16.77 9.67
CA LEU A 252 -6.85 15.80 9.03
C LEU A 252 -7.35 14.39 9.37
N LEU A 253 -7.66 13.59 8.37
CA LEU A 253 -8.05 12.19 8.51
C LEU A 253 -6.90 11.28 8.09
N VAL A 254 -6.24 10.68 9.07
CA VAL A 254 -5.22 9.65 8.87
C VAL A 254 -5.93 8.30 8.83
N ILE A 255 -5.89 7.64 7.68
CA ILE A 255 -6.62 6.39 7.41
C ILE A 255 -5.59 5.28 7.27
N GLU A 256 -5.27 4.65 8.40
CA GLU A 256 -4.15 3.71 8.54
C GLU A 256 -4.56 2.48 9.35
N ARG A 257 -3.74 1.43 9.31
CA ARG A 257 -3.85 0.35 10.29
C ARG A 257 -3.26 0.84 11.60
N VAL A 258 -3.93 0.48 12.70
CA VAL A 258 -3.47 0.80 14.05
C VAL A 258 -3.11 -0.50 14.74
N MET A 259 -1.86 -0.61 15.17
CA MET A 259 -1.40 -1.76 15.93
C MET A 259 -1.96 -1.72 17.35
N ALA A 260 -2.34 -2.89 17.86
CA ALA A 260 -2.59 -3.06 19.28
C ALA A 260 -1.30 -2.77 20.06
N ALA A 261 -1.41 -2.00 21.15
CA ALA A 261 -0.28 -1.77 22.07
C ALA A 261 0.23 -3.09 22.68
N GLU A 262 -0.69 -4.03 22.90
CA GLU A 262 -0.40 -5.39 23.34
C GLU A 262 -0.96 -6.38 22.30
N PRO A 263 -0.13 -6.82 21.33
CA PRO A 263 -0.58 -7.72 20.27
C PRO A 263 -0.98 -9.09 20.82
N SER A 264 -2.06 -9.65 20.27
CA SER A 264 -2.50 -11.02 20.54
C SER A 264 -2.33 -11.92 19.30
N PRO A 265 -2.54 -13.25 19.41
CA PRO A 265 -2.58 -14.14 18.23
C PRO A 265 -3.82 -13.95 17.32
N SER A 266 -4.60 -12.88 17.51
CA SER A 266 -5.82 -12.63 16.73
C SER A 266 -5.52 -12.53 15.23
N PRO A 267 -6.50 -12.82 14.35
CA PRO A 267 -6.33 -12.57 12.92
C PRO A 267 -5.97 -11.11 12.59
N ALA A 268 -6.56 -10.14 13.28
CA ALA A 268 -6.31 -8.72 13.05
C ALA A 268 -4.87 -8.31 13.40
N ASP A 269 -4.37 -8.72 14.57
CA ASP A 269 -3.01 -8.39 15.00
C ASP A 269 -1.95 -9.06 14.12
N ARG A 270 -2.21 -10.29 13.65
CA ARG A 270 -1.34 -10.98 12.69
C ARG A 270 -1.32 -10.31 11.32
N ASP A 271 -2.45 -9.76 10.88
CA ASP A 271 -2.54 -9.00 9.64
C ASP A 271 -1.79 -7.66 9.77
N ALA A 272 -1.92 -6.97 10.90
CA ALA A 272 -1.16 -5.75 11.20
C ALA A 272 0.35 -6.02 11.25
N ALA A 273 0.80 -7.05 11.99
CA ALA A 273 2.21 -7.43 12.05
C ALA A 273 2.79 -7.84 10.70
N ARG A 274 1.99 -8.47 9.83
CA ARG A 274 2.41 -8.79 8.46
C ARG A 274 2.55 -7.53 7.61
N SER A 275 1.66 -6.56 7.77
CA SER A 275 1.75 -5.25 7.12
C SER A 275 3.01 -4.51 7.57
N ASP A 276 3.32 -4.54 8.87
CA ASP A 276 4.53 -3.92 9.44
C ASP A 276 5.81 -4.52 8.86
N LEU A 277 5.90 -5.86 8.81
CA LEU A 277 7.01 -6.54 8.15
C LEU A 277 7.12 -6.16 6.66
N ASN A 278 5.99 -5.97 5.98
CA ASN A 278 5.99 -5.54 4.59
C ASN A 278 6.50 -4.09 4.45
N MET A 279 6.12 -3.20 5.36
CA MET A 279 6.63 -1.82 5.39
C MET A 279 8.13 -1.82 5.66
N LEU A 280 8.60 -2.54 6.68
CA LEU A 280 10.02 -2.65 7.03
C LEU A 280 10.88 -3.26 5.91
N ALA A 281 10.35 -4.24 5.18
CA ALA A 281 11.10 -4.97 4.16
C ALA A 281 11.16 -4.25 2.81
N ASN A 282 10.15 -3.43 2.46
CA ASN A 282 10.05 -2.81 1.14
C ASN A 282 10.28 -1.30 1.18
N LEU A 283 10.05 -0.68 2.33
CA LEU A 283 10.17 0.74 2.58
C LEU A 283 10.97 0.94 3.89
N SER A 284 11.18 2.18 4.28
CA SER A 284 11.81 2.52 5.57
C SER A 284 10.75 2.84 6.64
N GLY A 285 9.50 2.45 6.38
CA GLY A 285 8.33 2.69 7.20
C GLY A 285 7.99 1.56 8.16
N ARG A 286 6.82 1.70 8.80
CA ARG A 286 6.31 0.85 9.88
C ARG A 286 4.83 1.08 10.09
N GLU A 287 4.13 0.05 10.53
CA GLU A 287 2.82 0.24 11.17
C GLU A 287 3.03 0.80 12.58
N ARG A 288 2.02 1.48 13.12
CA ARG A 288 2.13 2.22 14.38
C ARG A 288 0.95 1.95 15.29
N THR A 289 1.21 2.03 16.59
CA THR A 289 0.18 2.07 17.62
C THR A 289 -0.50 3.44 17.65
N LEU A 290 -1.63 3.54 18.34
CA LEU A 290 -2.34 4.81 18.45
C LEU A 290 -1.53 5.89 19.18
N ASP A 291 -0.76 5.51 20.20
CA ASP A 291 0.07 6.44 20.97
C ASP A 291 1.23 6.98 20.14
N GLU A 292 1.77 6.18 19.21
CA GLU A 292 2.79 6.63 18.27
C GLU A 292 2.22 7.60 17.23
N TYR A 293 1.01 7.34 16.71
CA TYR A 293 0.31 8.34 15.88
C TYR A 293 0.04 9.63 16.65
N ARG A 294 -0.39 9.53 17.92
CA ARG A 294 -0.60 10.69 18.80
C ARG A 294 0.68 11.49 18.98
N ALA A 295 1.82 10.84 19.19
CA ALA A 295 3.12 11.49 19.33
C ALA A 295 3.54 12.21 18.04
N LEU A 296 3.38 11.58 16.88
CA LEU A 296 3.67 12.20 15.58
C LEU A 296 2.82 13.46 15.34
N LEU A 297 1.51 13.38 15.60
CA LEU A 297 0.60 14.52 15.47
C LEU A 297 0.99 15.66 16.43
N HIS A 298 1.26 15.33 17.69
CA HIS A 298 1.65 16.30 18.70
C HIS A 298 2.93 17.05 18.33
N ALA A 299 3.92 16.35 17.76
CA ALA A 299 5.18 16.96 17.33
C ALA A 299 5.00 18.02 16.23
N THR A 300 3.84 18.07 15.56
CA THR A 300 3.56 18.98 14.44
C THR A 300 2.42 19.96 14.73
N GLY A 301 2.11 20.22 16.01
CA GLY A 301 1.03 21.16 16.37
C GLY A 301 -0.39 20.64 16.07
N LEU A 302 -0.53 19.32 15.93
CA LEU A 302 -1.81 18.64 15.74
C LEU A 302 -2.16 17.83 16.99
N ARG A 303 -3.44 17.69 17.28
CA ARG A 303 -3.96 16.80 18.32
C ARG A 303 -4.89 15.78 17.72
N LEU A 304 -4.79 14.55 18.20
CA LEU A 304 -5.77 13.51 17.95
C LEU A 304 -7.10 13.92 18.61
N ALA A 305 -8.16 14.04 17.81
CA ALA A 305 -9.50 14.41 18.24
C ALA A 305 -10.36 13.16 18.49
N THR A 306 -10.48 12.28 17.50
CA THR A 306 -11.27 11.05 17.58
C THR A 306 -10.60 9.93 16.82
N VAL A 307 -11.03 8.69 17.11
CA VAL A 307 -10.64 7.50 16.36
C VAL A 307 -11.90 6.72 16.07
N ALA A 308 -12.17 6.46 14.79
CA ALA A 308 -13.30 5.67 14.36
C ALA A 308 -12.80 4.37 13.72
N PRO A 309 -13.21 3.19 14.22
CA PRO A 309 -12.88 1.92 13.57
C PRO A 309 -13.64 1.79 12.24
N THR A 310 -13.04 1.11 11.27
CA THR A 310 -13.74 0.68 10.05
C THR A 310 -14.26 -0.76 10.18
N HIS A 311 -15.12 -1.21 9.27
CA HIS A 311 -15.46 -2.64 9.19
C HIS A 311 -14.27 -3.48 8.72
N GLY A 312 -13.33 -2.85 8.00
CA GLY A 312 -12.06 -3.41 7.59
C GLY A 312 -10.94 -3.26 8.63
N PRO A 313 -9.69 -3.54 8.21
CA PRO A 313 -8.53 -3.52 9.10
C PRO A 313 -7.97 -2.11 9.35
N MET A 314 -8.62 -1.06 8.84
CA MET A 314 -8.18 0.32 8.94
C MET A 314 -8.89 1.02 10.10
N SER A 315 -8.33 2.13 10.55
CA SER A 315 -9.00 3.08 11.44
C SER A 315 -8.90 4.47 10.83
N VAL A 316 -9.89 5.31 11.10
CA VAL A 316 -9.84 6.73 10.78
C VAL A 316 -9.45 7.49 12.04
N ILE A 317 -8.23 8.00 12.07
CA ILE A 317 -7.72 8.86 13.14
C ILE A 317 -7.93 10.30 12.69
N GLU A 318 -8.84 10.99 13.36
CA GLU A 318 -9.09 12.39 13.11
C GLU A 318 -8.17 13.24 13.96
N ALA A 319 -7.45 14.16 13.32
CA ALA A 319 -6.61 15.15 13.95
C ALA A 319 -7.05 16.57 13.61
N ARG A 320 -6.79 17.49 14.53
CA ARG A 320 -7.10 18.93 14.40
C ARG A 320 -5.92 19.75 14.87
N ALA A 321 -5.88 21.03 14.54
CA ALA A 321 -4.92 21.94 15.14
C ALA A 321 -5.01 21.90 16.68
N GLN A 322 -3.85 21.95 17.35
CA GLN A 322 -3.83 22.29 18.76
C GLN A 322 -4.41 23.70 18.93
N VAL A 323 -5.26 23.86 19.94
CA VAL A 323 -5.72 25.17 20.37
C VAL A 323 -4.75 25.56 21.49
N ASP A 324 -4.06 26.68 21.31
CA ASP A 324 -3.20 27.26 22.35
C ASP A 324 -4.01 27.61 23.61
#